data_AF-A0AAW1RSV2-F1
#
_entry.id   AF-A0AAW1RSV2-F1
#
_cell.length_a   1.000
_cell.length_b   1.000
_cell.length_c   1.000
_cell.angle_alpha   90.00
_cell.angle_beta   90.00
_cell.angle_gamma   90.00
#
_symmetry.space_group_name_H-M   'P 1'
#
loop_
_entity.id
_entity.type
_entity.pdbx_description
1 polymer ?
#
loop_
_entity_poly.entity_id
_entity_poly.type
_entity_poly.pdbx_seq_one_letter_code
_entity_poly.pdbx_strand_id
1 'polypeptide(L)'
;MVLVKLNVGGETFLTTEETITKEPDSMLSRMFKGEWETPCQQDEEGRFFIDRDGSTFKHILAYLRAPEQADFGGRLSDWEHHQLLADANFFLGRDAKGQQAICST
;
A
#
# COMPACT_ATOMS: atom_id res chain seq x y z
N MET A 1 -8.74 -17.14 4.31
CA MET A 1 -7.63 -16.40 3.66
C MET A 1 -8.18 -15.81 2.37
N VAL A 2 -8.45 -14.50 2.36
CA VAL A 2 -8.96 -13.79 1.17
C VAL A 2 -7.77 -13.20 0.43
N LEU A 3 -7.70 -13.47 -0.89
CA LEU A 3 -6.65 -12.93 -1.75
C LEU A 3 -7.04 -11.56 -2.28
N VAL A 4 -6.06 -10.67 -2.34
CA VAL A 4 -6.19 -9.30 -2.83
C VAL A 4 -5.15 -9.07 -3.91
N LYS A 5 -5.62 -8.55 -5.05
CA LYS A 5 -4.78 -8.12 -6.16
C LYS A 5 -4.71 -6.59 -6.19
N LEU A 6 -3.50 -6.06 -6.21
CA LEU A 6 -3.22 -4.63 -6.26
C LEU A 6 -2.46 -4.32 -7.55
N ASN A 7 -2.72 -3.15 -8.12
CA ASN A 7 -1.93 -2.52 -9.16
C ASN A 7 -1.39 -1.20 -8.59
N VAL A 8 -0.10 -1.12 -8.33
CA VAL A 8 0.54 0.05 -7.72
C VAL A 8 1.46 0.67 -8.77
N GLY A 9 1.03 1.80 -9.36
CA GLY A 9 1.80 2.50 -10.40
C GLY A 9 2.09 1.68 -11.67
N GLY A 10 1.30 0.63 -11.93
CA GLY A 10 1.52 -0.31 -13.03
C GLY A 10 2.13 -1.65 -12.61
N GLU A 11 2.66 -1.77 -11.39
CA GLU A 11 3.19 -3.03 -10.85
C GLU A 11 2.10 -3.84 -10.14
N THR A 12 2.00 -5.14 -10.46
CA THR A 12 0.97 -6.01 -9.88
C THR A 12 1.48 -6.73 -8.64
N PHE A 13 0.71 -6.69 -7.56
CA PHE A 13 0.98 -7.42 -6.32
C PHE A 13 -0.18 -8.35 -5.97
N LEU A 14 0.16 -9.53 -5.46
CA LEU A 14 -0.79 -10.48 -4.88
C LEU A 14 -0.46 -10.69 -3.41
N THR A 15 -1.47 -10.54 -2.56
CA THR A 15 -1.33 -10.68 -1.10
C THR A 15 -2.64 -11.12 -0.46
N THR A 16 -2.70 -11.17 0.87
CA THR A 16 -3.91 -11.47 1.63
C THR A 16 -4.48 -10.22 2.29
N GLU A 17 -5.79 -10.21 2.50
CA GLU A 17 -6.48 -9.18 3.28
C GLU A 17 -5.87 -9.06 4.69
N GLU A 18 -5.54 -10.18 5.33
CA GLU A 18 -4.86 -10.22 6.62
C GLU A 18 -3.52 -9.48 6.62
N THR A 19 -2.74 -9.59 5.53
CA THR A 19 -1.45 -8.89 5.43
C THR A 19 -1.63 -7.38 5.33
N ILE A 20 -2.53 -6.91 4.47
CA ILE A 20 -2.74 -5.47 4.21
C ILE A 20 -3.55 -4.77 5.29
N THR A 21 -4.26 -5.52 6.13
CA THR A 21 -5.01 -5.01 7.30
C THR A 21 -4.24 -5.16 8.61
N LYS A 22 -3.01 -5.66 8.58
CA LYS A 22 -2.19 -5.94 9.77
C LYS A 22 -1.96 -4.71 10.65
N GLU A 23 -1.84 -3.53 10.02
CA GLU A 23 -1.82 -2.24 10.69
C GLU A 23 -3.23 -1.63 10.65
N PRO A 24 -4.04 -1.76 11.72
CA PRO A 24 -5.47 -1.48 11.65
C PRO A 24 -5.82 -0.01 11.38
N ASP A 25 -4.91 0.92 11.72
CA ASP A 25 -5.08 2.36 11.52
C ASP A 25 -4.49 2.87 10.20
N SER A 26 -3.88 1.98 9.41
CA SER A 26 -3.26 2.33 8.12
C SER A 26 -4.30 2.63 7.04
N MET A 27 -3.88 3.44 6.07
CA MET A 27 -4.64 3.67 4.84
C MET A 27 -5.01 2.36 4.13
N LEU A 28 -4.07 1.41 4.03
CA LEU A 28 -4.32 0.07 3.48
C LEU A 28 -5.40 -0.70 4.27
N SER A 29 -5.37 -0.68 5.60
CA SER A 29 -6.41 -1.38 6.36
C SER A 29 -7.80 -0.77 6.14
N ARG A 30 -7.90 0.55 6.06
CA ARG A 30 -9.19 1.24 5.85
C ARG A 30 -9.77 0.96 4.47
N MET A 31 -8.90 0.88 3.46
CA MET A 31 -9.23 0.51 2.08
C MET A 31 -9.99 -0.81 2.01
N PHE A 32 -9.52 -1.81 2.74
CA PHE A 32 -10.02 -3.18 2.66
C PHE A 32 -11.11 -3.52 3.68
N LYS A 33 -11.24 -2.74 4.76
CA LYS A 33 -12.36 -2.85 5.70
C LYS A 33 -13.67 -2.25 5.20
N GLY A 34 -13.68 -1.66 3.99
CA GLY A 34 -14.86 -1.01 3.44
C GLY A 34 -15.24 0.26 4.19
N GLU A 35 -14.27 0.89 4.88
CA GLU A 35 -14.47 2.16 5.59
C GLU A 35 -14.46 3.38 4.66
N TRP A 36 -14.37 3.16 3.34
CA TRP A 36 -14.35 4.21 2.34
C TRP A 36 -15.72 4.39 1.70
N GLU A 37 -16.19 5.64 1.68
CA GLU A 37 -17.46 6.03 1.07
C GLU A 37 -17.44 5.84 -0.46
N THR A 38 -16.24 5.88 -1.07
CA THR A 38 -16.03 5.69 -2.51
C THR A 38 -15.34 4.34 -2.79
N PRO A 39 -15.83 3.56 -3.77
CA PRO A 39 -15.14 2.36 -4.23
C PRO A 39 -13.76 2.75 -4.80
N CYS A 40 -12.72 2.02 -4.41
CA CYS A 40 -11.41 2.14 -5.01
C CYS A 40 -11.46 1.91 -6.51
N GLN A 41 -10.70 2.70 -7.28
CA GLN A 41 -10.53 2.44 -8.71
C GLN A 41 -9.95 1.04 -8.90
N GLN A 42 -10.48 0.33 -9.89
CA GLN A 42 -9.96 -0.94 -10.34
C GLN A 42 -9.47 -0.78 -11.77
N ASP A 43 -8.38 -1.47 -12.11
CA ASP A 43 -7.94 -1.56 -13.50
C ASP A 43 -8.84 -2.51 -14.32
N GLU A 44 -8.53 -2.65 -15.61
CA GLU A 44 -9.28 -3.51 -16.55
C GLU A 44 -9.34 -4.99 -16.12
N GLU A 45 -8.46 -5.42 -15.22
CA GLU A 45 -8.40 -6.79 -14.69
C GLU A 45 -9.02 -6.92 -13.29
N GLY A 46 -9.67 -5.87 -12.78
CA GLY A 46 -10.32 -5.86 -11.47
C GLY A 46 -9.34 -5.77 -10.30
N ARG A 47 -8.10 -5.34 -10.53
CA ARG A 47 -7.11 -5.12 -9.46
C ARG A 47 -7.28 -3.72 -8.88
N PHE A 48 -7.18 -3.59 -7.57
CA PHE A 48 -7.25 -2.28 -6.94
C PHE A 48 -6.07 -1.42 -7.34
N PHE A 49 -6.34 -0.28 -7.96
CA PHE A 49 -5.32 0.64 -8.45
C PHE A 49 -4.91 1.63 -7.36
N ILE A 50 -3.60 1.84 -7.24
CA ILE A 50 -2.99 2.84 -6.35
C ILE A 50 -1.96 3.61 -7.17
N ASP A 51 -2.14 4.92 -7.26
CA ASP A 51 -1.24 5.82 -7.99
C ASP A 51 0.02 6.15 -7.18
N ARG A 52 0.88 5.14 -6.98
CA ARG A 52 2.16 5.20 -6.24
C ARG A 52 3.22 4.31 -6.88
N ASP A 53 4.47 4.49 -6.45
CA ASP A 53 5.59 3.69 -6.95
C ASP A 53 5.53 2.24 -6.41
N GLY A 54 5.48 1.27 -7.32
CA GLY A 54 5.50 -0.15 -6.96
C GLY A 54 6.83 -0.60 -6.36
N SER A 55 7.93 0.08 -6.71
CA SER A 55 9.27 -0.28 -6.28
C SER A 55 9.50 -0.02 -4.79
N THR A 56 8.84 0.99 -4.21
CA THR A 56 8.81 1.23 -2.75
C THR A 56 7.74 0.38 -2.08
N PHE A 57 6.60 0.16 -2.74
CA PHE A 57 5.52 -0.67 -2.21
C PHE A 57 5.96 -2.10 -1.88
N LYS A 58 6.91 -2.67 -2.63
CA LYS A 58 7.49 -3.99 -2.31
C LYS A 58 8.09 -4.05 -0.89
N HIS A 59 8.70 -2.97 -0.42
CA HIS A 59 9.30 -2.88 0.92
C HIS A 59 8.21 -2.75 1.99
N ILE A 60 7.17 -1.95 1.72
CA ILE A 60 6.01 -1.82 2.60
C ILE A 60 5.28 -3.16 2.74
N LEU A 61 5.10 -3.89 1.63
CA LEU A 61 4.49 -5.21 1.66
C LEU A 61 5.38 -6.24 2.39
N ALA A 62 6.69 -6.17 2.22
CA ALA A 62 7.63 -7.01 2.97
C ALA A 62 7.54 -6.76 4.48
N TYR A 63 7.43 -5.50 4.89
CA TYR A 63 7.20 -5.10 6.28
C TYR A 63 5.91 -5.66 6.87
N LEU A 64 4.80 -5.52 6.15
CA LEU A 64 3.52 -6.07 6.59
C LEU A 64 3.58 -7.60 6.73
N ARG A 65 4.33 -8.29 5.88
CA ARG A 65 4.53 -9.75 5.99
C ARG A 65 5.38 -10.12 7.20
N ALA A 66 6.57 -9.53 7.32
CA ALA A 66 7.56 -9.87 8.33
C ALA A 66 8.37 -8.62 8.75
N PRO A 67 7.88 -7.85 9.75
CA PRO A 67 8.51 -6.58 10.12
C PRO A 67 9.94 -6.77 10.66
N GLU A 68 10.21 -7.90 11.32
CA GLU A 68 11.54 -8.24 11.85
C GLU A 68 12.58 -8.56 10.75
N GLN A 69 12.12 -8.87 9.54
CA GLN A 69 12.96 -9.29 8.41
C GLN A 69 13.03 -8.23 7.30
N ALA A 70 12.26 -7.15 7.43
CA ALA A 70 12.25 -6.08 6.45
C ALA A 70 13.55 -5.26 6.55
N ASP A 71 14.52 -5.60 5.69
CA ASP A 71 15.71 -4.77 5.49
C ASP A 71 15.32 -3.54 4.67
N PHE A 72 15.23 -2.40 5.36
CA PHE A 72 14.93 -1.10 4.77
C PHE A 72 16.17 -0.26 4.47
N GLY A 73 17.36 -0.71 4.87
CA GLY A 73 18.50 0.21 5.05
C GLY A 73 19.85 -0.29 4.55
N GLY A 74 20.01 -1.58 4.25
CA GLY A 74 21.31 -2.11 3.89
C GLY A 74 21.83 -1.70 2.50
N ARG A 75 20.94 -1.34 1.56
CA ARG A 75 21.30 -1.23 0.12
C ARG A 75 20.62 -0.09 -0.66
N LEU A 76 19.80 0.75 -0.03
CA LEU A 76 19.10 1.84 -0.72
C LEU A 76 19.96 3.11 -0.77
N SER A 77 19.87 3.86 -1.87
CA SER A 77 20.41 5.22 -1.95
C SER A 77 19.61 6.21 -1.09
N ASP A 78 20.20 7.38 -0.80
CA ASP A 78 19.52 8.44 -0.03
C ASP A 78 18.17 8.84 -0.63
N TRP A 79 18.09 8.88 -1.97
CA TRP A 79 16.86 9.19 -2.70
C TRP A 79 15.79 8.11 -2.53
N GLU A 80 16.17 6.84 -2.73
CA GLU A 80 15.24 5.72 -2.58
C GLU A 80 14.74 5.62 -1.14
N HIS A 81 15.61 5.88 -0.16
CA HIS A 81 15.22 5.92 1.24
C HIS A 81 14.23 7.05 1.51
N HIS A 82 14.43 8.25 0.94
CA HIS A 82 13.48 9.35 1.07
C HIS A 82 12.11 9.01 0.44
N GLN A 83 12.10 8.42 -0.75
CA GLN A 83 10.88 8.01 -1.43
C GLN A 83 10.14 6.92 -0.64
N LEU A 84 10.87 5.93 -0.14
CA LEU A 84 10.31 4.87 0.70
C LEU A 84 9.67 5.43 1.98
N LEU A 85 10.30 6.40 2.64
CA LEU A 85 9.71 7.04 3.82
C LEU A 85 8.43 7.81 3.49
N ALA A 86 8.41 8.54 2.37
CA ALA A 86 7.22 9.25 1.92
C ALA A 86 6.06 8.30 1.60
N ASP A 87 6.35 7.20 0.90
CA ASP A 87 5.35 6.19 0.58
C ASP A 87 4.92 5.40 1.82
N ALA A 88 5.84 5.05 2.73
CA ALA A 88 5.48 4.42 4.00
C ALA A 88 4.52 5.30 4.81
N ASN A 89 4.73 6.62 4.82
CA ASN A 89 3.79 7.56 5.44
C ASN A 89 2.44 7.61 4.71
N PHE A 90 2.41 7.44 3.39
CA PHE A 90 1.15 7.36 2.64
C PHE A 90 0.37 6.06 2.91
N PHE A 91 1.04 4.90 2.86
CA PHE A 91 0.41 3.59 2.98
C PHE A 91 0.09 3.20 4.43
N LEU A 92 0.98 3.53 5.37
CA LEU A 92 0.90 3.15 6.78
C LEU A 92 0.49 4.32 7.68
N GLY A 93 0.51 5.55 7.17
CA GLY A 93 0.09 6.73 7.94
C GLY A 93 -1.40 6.75 8.24
N ARG A 94 -1.76 7.61 9.20
CA ARG A 94 -3.12 7.77 9.73
C ARG A 94 -3.91 8.88 9.01
N ASP A 95 -3.39 9.43 7.93
CA ASP A 95 -3.86 10.69 7.39
C ASP A 95 -5.23 10.56 6.70
N ALA A 96 -6.22 11.28 7.24
CA ALA A 96 -7.55 11.42 6.63
C ALA A 96 -7.50 12.14 5.26
N LYS A 97 -6.36 12.70 4.87
CA LYS A 97 -6.16 13.26 3.52
C LYS A 97 -5.89 12.18 2.47
N GLY A 98 -5.37 11.02 2.87
CA GLY A 98 -5.27 9.84 2.02
C GLY A 98 -6.63 9.48 1.44
N GLN A 99 -7.71 9.53 2.25
CA GLN A 99 -9.09 9.18 1.84
C GLN A 99 -9.60 9.84 0.55
N GLN A 100 -9.15 11.05 0.19
CA GLN A 100 -9.54 11.71 -1.06
C GLN A 100 -8.61 11.40 -2.24
N ALA A 101 -7.33 11.14 -2.04
CA ALA A 101 -6.34 11.07 -3.13
C ALA A 101 -6.37 9.77 -3.95
N ILE A 102 -6.97 8.71 -3.41
CA ILE A 102 -6.88 7.31 -3.91
C ILE A 102 -8.06 6.92 -4.78
N CYS A 103 -9.18 7.64 -4.66
CA CYS A 103 -10.45 7.30 -5.31
C CYS A 103 -11.13 8.50 -5.97
N SER A 104 -10.46 9.65 -6.05
CA SER A 104 -11.00 10.79 -6.79
C SER A 104 -10.95 10.49 -8.28
N THR A 105 -12.13 10.57 -8.90
CA THR A 105 -12.42 10.59 -10.35
C THR A 105 -11.43 11.40 -11.17
#